data_AF-A0A1G7D726-F1
#
_entry.id   AF-A0A1G7D726-F1
#
_cell.length_a   1.000
_cell.length_b   1.000
_cell.length_c   1.000
_cell.angle_alpha   90.00
_cell.angle_beta   90.00
_cell.angle_gamma   90.00
#
_symmetry.space_group_name_H-M   'P 1'
#
loop_
_entity.id
_entity.type
_entity.pdbx_description
1 polymer ?
#
loop_
_entity_poly.entity_id
_entity_poly.type
_entity_poly.pdbx_seq_one_letter_code
_entity_poly.pdbx_strand_id
1 'polypeptide(L)'
;MSENRNCFHAGAAARLHILPDQGEYRFVLILAKPPVDAVPASLGRRGELTAILPHDRGATWPHRDGQAIARGVLAQGGAIALGFVTLADALACKTRIDHDNRASAPGGAA
;
A
#
# COMPACT_ATOMS: atom_id res chain seq x y z
N MET A 1 -14.90 -23.69 0.62
CA MET A 1 -13.55 -23.52 0.05
C MET A 1 -13.18 -22.06 0.24
N SER A 2 -12.50 -21.73 1.35
CA SER A 2 -12.17 -20.34 1.70
C SER A 2 -10.74 -20.02 1.27
N GLU A 3 -10.55 -19.55 0.04
CA GLU A 3 -9.31 -18.87 -0.35
C GLU A 3 -9.26 -17.49 0.32
N ASN A 4 -9.00 -17.46 1.62
CA ASN A 4 -8.73 -16.21 2.32
C ASN A 4 -7.27 -15.80 2.11
N ARG A 5 -7.08 -14.94 1.10
CA ARG A 5 -6.20 -13.75 1.08
C ARG A 5 -4.71 -13.94 1.32
N ASN A 6 -3.98 -14.13 0.21
CA ASN A 6 -2.54 -13.89 0.15
C ASN A 6 -2.20 -12.51 -0.46
N CYS A 7 -3.10 -11.52 -0.33
CA CYS A 7 -2.86 -10.16 -0.81
C CYS A 7 -1.72 -9.53 0.01
N PHE A 8 -0.75 -8.88 -0.65
CA PHE A 8 0.42 -8.31 0.04
C PHE A 8 0.03 -7.26 1.10
N HIS A 9 -1.09 -6.57 0.89
CA HIS A 9 -1.62 -5.50 1.74
C HIS A 9 -2.61 -5.99 2.81
N ALA A 10 -2.79 -7.30 3.01
CA ALA A 10 -3.85 -7.81 3.88
C ALA A 10 -3.80 -7.19 5.28
N GLY A 11 -4.85 -6.44 5.65
CA GLY A 11 -4.96 -5.74 6.93
C GLY A 11 -4.12 -4.46 7.07
N ALA A 12 -3.43 -4.03 6.02
CA ALA A 12 -2.73 -2.75 6.00
C ALA A 12 -3.71 -1.60 5.73
N ALA A 13 -3.60 -0.51 6.47
CA ALA A 13 -4.23 0.74 6.11
C ALA A 13 -3.54 1.31 4.86
N ALA A 14 -4.30 1.88 3.93
CA ALA A 14 -3.77 2.52 2.73
C ALA A 14 -4.24 3.99 2.66
N ARG A 15 -3.30 4.92 2.66
CA ARG A 15 -3.57 6.36 2.60
C ARG A 15 -2.84 7.00 1.43
N LEU A 16 -3.57 7.75 0.63
CA LEU A 16 -3.04 8.48 -0.51
C LEU A 16 -2.51 9.84 -0.04
N HIS A 17 -1.29 10.14 -0.44
CA HIS A 17 -0.61 11.41 -0.20
C HIS A 17 -0.21 12.02 -1.54
N ILE A 18 -0.32 13.34 -1.66
CA ILE A 18 0.11 14.08 -2.84
C ILE A 18 1.37 14.85 -2.46
N LEU A 19 2.48 14.52 -3.10
CA LEU A 19 3.75 15.20 -2.85
C LEU A 19 3.82 16.50 -3.67
N PRO A 20 4.25 17.62 -3.07
CA PRO A 20 4.29 18.92 -3.74
C PRO A 20 5.35 19.00 -4.84
N ASP A 21 6.36 18.12 -4.80
CA ASP A 21 7.54 18.16 -5.65
C ASP A 21 7.26 17.87 -7.14
N GLN A 22 8.20 18.24 -8.02
CA GLN A 22 8.19 18.00 -9.47
C GLN A 22 8.66 16.59 -9.86
N GLY A 23 8.86 15.69 -8.89
CA GLY A 23 9.15 14.29 -9.15
C GLY A 23 8.05 13.62 -9.98
N GLU A 24 8.43 12.64 -10.78
CA GLU A 24 7.53 11.90 -11.67
C GLU A 24 6.38 11.20 -10.90
N TYR A 25 6.65 10.78 -9.66
CA TYR A 25 5.71 10.05 -8.79
C TYR A 25 5.09 10.98 -7.75
N ARG A 26 4.12 11.81 -8.17
CA ARG A 26 3.47 12.81 -7.30
C ARG A 26 2.39 12.22 -6.40
N PHE A 27 1.85 11.06 -6.75
CA PHE A 27 0.77 10.41 -6.02
C PHE A 27 1.33 9.18 -5.32
N VAL A 28 1.39 9.21 -4.00
CA VAL A 28 2.02 8.16 -3.21
C VAL A 28 0.98 7.51 -2.31
N LEU A 29 0.75 6.21 -2.51
CA LEU A 29 -0.05 5.41 -1.61
C LEU A 29 0.88 4.81 -0.55
N ILE A 30 0.72 5.25 0.70
CA ILE A 30 1.46 4.69 1.82
C ILE A 30 0.61 3.59 2.44
N LEU A 31 1.24 2.43 2.69
CA LEU A 31 0.63 1.32 3.40
C LEU A 31 1.43 0.98 4.65
N ALA A 32 0.70 0.73 5.73
CA ALA A 32 1.25 0.27 7.00
C ALA A 32 0.22 -0.58 7.74
N LYS A 33 0.67 -1.53 8.56
CA LYS A 33 -0.22 -2.34 9.42
C LYS A 33 -0.28 -1.73 10.82
N PRO A 34 -1.41 -1.85 11.53
CA PRO A 34 -1.49 -1.48 12.94
C PRO A 34 -0.37 -2.11 13.77
N PRO A 35 0.20 -1.39 14.75
CA PRO A 35 -0.20 -0.05 15.21
C PRO A 35 0.39 1.11 14.39
N VAL A 36 1.08 0.83 13.28
CA VAL A 36 1.76 1.86 12.48
C VAL A 36 0.77 2.59 11.57
N ASP A 37 0.79 3.91 11.63
CA ASP A 37 -0.04 4.74 10.76
C ASP A 37 0.52 4.80 9.34
N ALA A 38 -0.37 4.81 8.34
CA ALA A 38 -0.03 4.96 6.93
C ALA A 38 0.25 6.43 6.56
N VAL A 39 1.33 7.01 7.12
CA VAL A 39 1.73 8.41 6.92
C VAL A 39 3.20 8.52 6.50
N PRO A 40 3.63 9.63 5.85
CA PRO A 40 5.00 9.78 5.37
C PRO A 40 6.07 9.59 6.45
N ALA A 41 5.81 10.03 7.68
CA ALA A 41 6.74 9.86 8.80
C ALA A 41 7.06 8.39 9.11
N SER A 42 6.15 7.46 8.79
CA SER A 42 6.34 6.03 9.02
C SER A 42 7.39 5.40 8.11
N LEU A 43 7.68 6.01 6.95
CA LEU A 43 8.73 5.56 6.02
C LEU A 43 10.15 5.84 6.54
N GLY A 44 10.29 6.68 7.58
CA GLY A 44 11.58 7.13 8.12
C GLY A 44 11.91 6.57 9.51
N ARG A 45 11.14 5.61 10.02
CA ARG A 45 11.32 5.07 11.37
C ARG A 45 12.63 4.30 11.45
N ARG A 46 13.48 4.67 12.42
CA ARG A 46 14.79 4.03 12.62
C ARG A 46 14.62 2.56 12.97
N GLY A 47 15.38 1.70 12.30
CA GLY A 47 15.36 0.25 12.53
C GLY A 47 14.22 -0.48 11.81
N GLU A 48 13.39 0.22 11.05
CA GLU A 48 12.29 -0.40 10.30
C GLU A 48 12.59 -0.48 8.82
N LEU A 49 12.12 -1.57 8.20
CA LEU A 49 12.21 -1.72 6.76
C LEU A 49 11.21 -0.80 6.07
N THR A 50 11.65 -0.19 4.99
CA THR A 50 10.81 0.59 4.10
C THR A 50 11.09 0.20 2.66
N ALA A 51 10.03 0.15 1.85
CA ALA A 51 10.16 -0.01 0.40
C ALA A 51 9.43 1.13 -0.32
N ILE A 52 10.10 1.71 -1.32
CA ILE A 52 9.52 2.66 -2.27
C ILE A 52 9.43 1.94 -3.61
N LEU A 53 8.21 1.78 -4.10
CA LEU A 53 7.91 1.02 -5.32
C LEU A 53 7.28 1.98 -6.33
N PRO A 54 8.08 2.55 -7.26
CA PRO A 54 7.55 3.39 -8.34
C PRO A 54 6.77 2.54 -9.35
N HIS A 55 5.78 3.17 -9.99
CA HIS A 55 4.93 2.55 -11.00
C HIS A 55 4.92 3.38 -12.28
N ASP A 56 5.20 2.73 -13.40
CA ASP A 56 5.11 3.35 -14.73
C ASP A 56 3.69 3.90 -14.98
N ARG A 57 3.58 4.87 -15.89
CA ARG A 57 2.29 5.45 -16.27
C ARG A 57 1.33 4.36 -16.76
N GLY A 58 0.11 4.33 -16.19
CA GLY A 58 -0.92 3.34 -16.51
C GLY A 58 -0.83 2.03 -15.69
N ALA A 59 0.22 1.85 -14.89
CA ALA A 59 0.28 0.75 -13.95
C ALA A 59 -0.54 1.07 -12.69
N THR A 60 -1.66 0.35 -12.52
CA THR A 60 -2.60 0.52 -11.40
C THR A 60 -2.33 -0.43 -10.23
N TRP A 61 -1.36 -1.33 -10.38
CA TRP A 61 -1.05 -2.37 -9.42
C TRP A 61 0.44 -2.75 -9.46
N PRO A 62 1.07 -3.03 -8.31
CA PRO A 62 2.46 -3.47 -8.29
C PRO A 62 2.64 -4.80 -9.02
N HIS A 63 3.76 -4.93 -9.71
CA HIS A 63 4.20 -6.20 -10.29
C HIS A 63 4.44 -7.26 -9.21
N ARG A 64 4.55 -8.53 -9.62
CA ARG A 64 4.70 -9.67 -8.72
C ARG A 64 5.84 -9.50 -7.71
N ASP A 65 6.99 -9.02 -8.15
CA ASP A 65 8.15 -8.83 -7.28
C ASP A 65 7.94 -7.68 -6.30
N GLY A 66 7.33 -6.58 -6.76
CA GLY A 66 6.91 -5.47 -5.90
C GLY A 66 5.91 -5.94 -4.82
N GLN A 67 4.97 -6.81 -5.15
CA GLN A 67 4.05 -7.42 -4.18
C GLN A 67 4.77 -8.30 -3.17
N ALA A 68 5.78 -9.07 -3.59
CA ALA A 68 6.56 -9.92 -2.69
C ALA A 68 7.38 -9.08 -1.70
N ILE A 69 8.04 -8.02 -2.18
CA ILE A 69 8.77 -7.06 -1.34
C ILE A 69 7.80 -6.38 -0.36
N ALA A 70 6.68 -5.86 -0.86
CA ALA A 70 5.66 -5.21 -0.05
C ALA A 70 5.15 -6.11 1.07
N ARG A 71 4.88 -7.38 0.76
CA ARG A 71 4.47 -8.39 1.75
C ARG A 71 5.55 -8.57 2.82
N GLY A 72 6.81 -8.71 2.43
CA GLY A 72 7.94 -8.90 3.35
C GLY A 72 8.14 -7.72 4.30
N VAL A 73 8.03 -6.49 3.81
CA VAL A 73 8.16 -5.27 4.62
C VAL A 73 6.99 -5.15 5.60
N LEU A 74 5.75 -5.28 5.11
CA LEU A 74 4.56 -5.18 5.95
C LEU A 74 4.47 -6.30 6.99
N ALA A 75 4.99 -7.50 6.70
CA ALA A 75 5.05 -8.60 7.66
C ALA A 75 6.02 -8.33 8.83
N GLN A 76 7.03 -7.49 8.61
CA GLN A 76 8.00 -7.08 9.63
C GLN A 76 7.57 -5.80 10.38
N GLY A 77 6.34 -5.33 10.16
CA GLY A 77 5.84 -4.09 10.79
C GLY A 77 6.36 -2.81 10.14
N GLY A 78 7.04 -2.90 9.00
CA GLY A 78 7.48 -1.73 8.23
C GLY A 78 6.35 -1.04 7.46
N ALA A 79 6.69 0.05 6.79
CA ALA A 79 5.79 0.80 5.92
C ALA A 79 6.29 0.75 4.46
N ILE A 80 5.37 0.87 3.51
CA ILE A 80 5.72 0.94 2.09
C ILE A 80 5.08 2.15 1.43
N ALA A 81 5.71 2.63 0.37
CA ALA A 81 5.22 3.66 -0.51
C ALA A 81 5.07 3.11 -1.92
N LEU A 82 3.87 3.16 -2.48
CA LEU A 82 3.62 2.90 -3.90
C LEU A 82 3.53 4.26 -4.59
N GLY A 83 4.50 4.58 -5.45
CA GLY A 83 4.54 5.83 -6.20
C GLY A 83 3.84 5.69 -7.55
N PHE A 84 2.97 6.62 -7.90
CA PHE A 84 2.21 6.65 -9.15
C PHE A 84 2.39 7.98 -9.87
N VAL A 85 2.40 7.91 -11.21
CA VAL A 85 2.47 9.09 -12.09
C VAL A 85 1.13 9.82 -12.16
N THR A 86 0.01 9.09 -12.12
CA THR A 86 -1.34 9.68 -12.24
C THR A 86 -2.18 9.43 -10.99
N LEU A 87 -3.07 10.38 -10.70
CA LEU A 87 -4.04 10.26 -9.61
C LEU A 87 -5.01 9.08 -9.84
N ALA A 88 -5.40 8.88 -11.10
CA ALA A 88 -6.33 7.81 -11.47
C ALA A 88 -5.76 6.43 -11.14
N ASP A 89 -4.48 6.18 -11.47
CA ASP A 89 -3.81 4.91 -11.18
C ASP A 89 -3.70 4.67 -9.66
N ALA A 90 -3.33 5.71 -8.91
CA ALA A 90 -3.24 5.64 -7.45
C ALA A 90 -4.60 5.34 -6.79
N LEU A 91 -5.67 5.99 -7.27
CA LEU A 91 -7.04 5.76 -6.77
C LEU A 91 -7.55 4.38 -7.15
N ALA A 92 -7.25 3.88 -8.35
CA ALA A 92 -7.60 2.52 -8.75
C ALA A 92 -6.94 1.49 -7.83
N CYS A 93 -5.64 1.67 -7.55
CA CYS A 93 -4.91 0.83 -6.60
C CYS A 93 -5.54 0.87 -5.20
N LYS A 94 -5.76 2.09 -4.67
CA LYS A 94 -6.35 2.29 -3.33
C LYS A 94 -7.73 1.64 -3.22
N THR A 95 -8.59 1.85 -4.22
CA THR A 95 -9.96 1.31 -4.24
C THR A 95 -9.95 -0.21 -4.18
N ARG A 96 -9.03 -0.84 -4.93
CA ARG A 96 -8.85 -2.29 -4.88
C ARG A 96 -8.38 -2.76 -3.51
N ILE A 97 -7.37 -2.11 -2.91
CA ILE A 97 -6.89 -2.45 -1.55
C ILE A 97 -8.02 -2.32 -0.52
N ASP A 98 -8.77 -1.21 -0.55
CA ASP A 98 -9.88 -0.95 0.37
C ASP A 98 -11.03 -1.96 0.19
N HIS A 99 -11.32 -2.36 -1.05
CA HIS A 99 -12.29 -3.41 -1.35
C HIS A 99 -11.84 -4.75 -0.76
N ASP A 100 -10.61 -5.15 -1.04
CA ASP A 100 -10.05 -6.42 -0.59
C ASP A 100 -9.97 -6.47 0.93
N ASN A 101 -9.58 -5.37 1.60
CA ASN A 101 -9.55 -5.28 3.06
C ASN A 101 -10.93 -5.18 3.72
N ARG A 102 -11.99 -4.76 3.00
CA ARG A 102 -13.36 -4.81 3.52
C ARG A 102 -13.94 -6.20 3.44
N ALA A 103 -13.77 -6.88 2.30
CA ALA A 103 -14.07 -8.30 2.21
C ALA A 103 -13.28 -9.05 3.31
N SER A 104 -12.02 -8.63 3.49
CA SER A 104 -11.10 -8.77 4.64
C SER A 104 -11.67 -9.13 6.00
N ALA A 105 -12.59 -8.29 6.44
CA ALA A 105 -12.93 -8.17 7.85
C ALA A 105 -13.76 -9.38 8.31
N PRO A 106 -13.42 -9.99 9.45
CA PRO A 106 -14.27 -11.03 10.04
C PRO A 106 -15.62 -10.41 10.43
N GLY A 107 -16.68 -10.84 9.73
CA GLY A 107 -18.09 -10.72 10.11
C GLY A 107 -18.56 -9.37 10.63
N GLY A 108 -19.15 -8.55 9.74
CA GLY A 108 -20.27 -7.72 10.16
C GLY A 108 -21.43 -8.63 10.54
N ALA A 109 -21.47 -9.02 11.82
CA ALA A 109 -22.68 -9.57 12.41
C ALA A 109 -23.68 -8.41 12.56
N ALA A 110 -24.74 -8.44 11.76
CA ALA A 110 -25.99 -7.76 12.01
C ALA A 110 -27.10 -8.77 11.76
#